data_AF-A0A7J6NP98-F1
#
_entry.id   AF-A0A7J6NP98-F1
#
_cell.length_a   1.000
_cell.length_b   1.000
_cell.length_c   1.000
_cell.angle_alpha   90.00
_cell.angle_beta   90.00
_cell.angle_gamma   90.00
#
_symmetry.space_group_name_H-M   'P 1'
#
loop_
_entity.id
_entity.type
_entity.pdbx_description
1 polymer ?
#
loop_
_entity_poly.entity_id
_entity_poly.type
_entity_poly.pdbx_seq_one_letter_code
_entity_poly.pdbx_strand_id
1 'polypeptide(L)'
;YDTSCEVVHFKDLYKLEFQIFEHFGWVCFYLVGVTSFILHVREGLRKVIAAHPSVPRKYKGRATTIGNIVITLLGLIYLSYPIFCYFAPVKSWAKYDEEMIQPGTP
;
A
#
# COMPACT_ATOMS: atom_id res chain seq x y z
N TYR A 1 -15.45 31.80 -4.03
CA TYR A 1 -15.76 30.49 -4.63
C TYR A 1 -16.61 30.73 -5.86
N ASP A 2 -16.28 30.07 -6.97
CA ASP A 2 -17.11 30.08 -8.17
C ASP A 2 -18.39 29.29 -7.89
N THR A 3 -19.55 29.93 -8.01
CA THR A 3 -20.87 29.34 -7.72
C THR A 3 -21.52 28.71 -8.94
N SER A 4 -20.85 28.73 -10.11
CA SER A 4 -21.37 28.16 -11.36
C SER A 4 -21.28 26.64 -11.45
N CYS A 5 -20.52 26.00 -10.54
CA CYS A 5 -20.36 24.55 -10.46
C CYS A 5 -21.06 23.99 -9.22
N GLU A 6 -21.73 22.83 -9.40
CA GLU A 6 -22.28 22.06 -8.29
C GLU A 6 -21.15 21.48 -7.43
N VAL A 7 -21.29 21.60 -6.12
CA VAL A 7 -20.38 20.94 -5.17
C VAL A 7 -20.69 19.45 -5.16
N VAL A 8 -19.80 18.66 -5.76
CA VAL A 8 -19.91 17.20 -5.71
C VAL A 8 -19.13 16.70 -4.50
N HIS A 9 -19.84 16.06 -3.57
CA HIS A 9 -19.19 15.37 -2.46
C HIS A 9 -18.45 14.13 -2.98
N PHE A 10 -17.12 14.14 -2.90
CA PHE A 10 -16.30 12.99 -3.27
C PHE A 10 -16.08 12.08 -2.05
N LYS A 11 -16.12 10.77 -2.27
CA LYS A 11 -15.90 9.78 -1.21
C LYS A 11 -14.48 9.94 -0.64
N ASP A 12 -14.37 10.13 0.67
CA ASP A 12 -13.07 10.12 1.33
C ASP A 12 -12.47 8.71 1.32
N LEU A 13 -11.56 8.49 0.37
CA LEU A 13 -10.86 7.22 0.20
C LEU A 13 -9.89 6.95 1.35
N TYR A 14 -9.28 7.99 1.93
CA TYR A 14 -8.34 7.83 3.04
C TYR A 14 -9.08 7.38 4.30
N LYS A 15 -10.22 8.00 4.61
CA LYS A 15 -11.08 7.55 5.70
C LYS A 15 -11.52 6.10 5.51
N LEU A 16 -11.96 5.74 4.30
CA LEU A 16 -12.37 4.38 3.98
C LEU A 16 -11.23 3.37 4.23
N GLU A 17 -10.04 3.66 3.73
CA GLU A 17 -8.87 2.78 3.87
C GLU A 17 -8.44 2.60 5.32
N PHE A 18 -8.41 3.68 6.11
CA PHE A 18 -8.12 3.59 7.54
C PHE A 18 -9.14 2.73 8.28
N GLN A 19 -10.45 2.96 8.04
CA GLN A 19 -11.52 2.20 8.67
C GLN A 19 -11.44 0.71 8.34
N ILE A 20 -11.06 0.34 7.11
CA ILE A 20 -10.84 -1.06 6.73
C ILE A 20 -9.76 -1.70 7.61
N PHE A 21 -8.66 -0.99 7.86
CA PHE A 21 -7.52 -1.50 8.61
C PHE A 21 -7.63 -1.34 10.14
N GLU A 22 -8.76 -0.84 10.67
CA GLU A 22 -9.10 -0.98 12.09
C GLU A 22 -9.55 -2.42 12.41
N HIS A 23 -10.02 -3.17 11.40
CA HIS A 23 -10.48 -4.54 11.57
C HIS A 23 -9.34 -5.56 11.42
N PHE A 24 -9.08 -6.31 12.49
CA PHE A 24 -8.02 -7.32 12.54
C PHE A 24 -8.07 -8.33 11.37
N GLY A 25 -9.26 -8.80 11.00
CA GLY A 25 -9.42 -9.76 9.89
C GLY A 25 -8.93 -9.20 8.55
N TRP A 26 -9.23 -7.93 8.26
CA TRP A 26 -8.80 -7.26 7.04
C TRP A 26 -7.29 -6.99 7.04
N VAL A 27 -6.72 -6.63 8.19
CA VAL A 27 -5.27 -6.51 8.37
C VAL A 27 -4.59 -7.84 8.08
N CYS A 28 -5.01 -8.93 8.72
CA CYS A 28 -4.43 -10.26 8.48
C CYS A 28 -4.54 -10.69 7.01
N PHE A 29 -5.71 -10.51 6.39
CA PHE A 29 -5.91 -10.83 4.99
C PHE A 29 -4.92 -10.07 4.09
N TYR A 30 -4.75 -8.77 4.32
CA TYR A 30 -3.83 -7.94 3.55
C TYR A 30 -2.36 -8.34 3.76
N LEU A 31 -1.94 -8.60 5.00
CA LEU A 31 -0.58 -9.04 5.32
C LEU A 31 -0.23 -10.37 4.63
N VAL A 32 -1.17 -11.32 4.62
CA VAL A 32 -0.98 -12.60 3.89
C VAL A 32 -0.92 -12.36 2.38
N GLY A 33 -1.76 -11.48 1.85
CA GLY A 33 -1.76 -11.10 0.43
C GLY A 33 -0.41 -10.50 0.00
N VAL A 34 0.10 -9.53 0.75
CA VAL A 34 1.40 -8.89 0.48
C VAL A 34 2.54 -9.90 0.60
N THR A 35 2.52 -10.76 1.62
CA THR A 35 3.54 -11.80 1.78
C THR A 35 3.55 -12.78 0.60
N SER A 36 2.37 -13.20 0.16
CA SER A 36 2.20 -14.09 -1.01
C SER A 36 2.69 -13.40 -2.29
N PHE A 37 2.39 -12.12 -2.47
CA PHE A 37 2.87 -11.30 -3.58
C PHE A 37 4.40 -11.20 -3.58
N ILE A 38 5.02 -10.91 -2.42
CA ILE A 38 6.48 -10.86 -2.29
C ILE A 38 7.11 -12.19 -2.70
N LEU A 39 6.59 -13.32 -2.20
CA LEU A 39 7.10 -14.65 -2.57
C LEU A 39 6.97 -14.92 -4.08
N HIS A 40 5.83 -14.56 -4.67
CA HIS A 40 5.59 -14.69 -6.10
C HIS A 40 6.59 -13.88 -6.94
N VAL A 41 6.77 -12.60 -6.60
CA VAL A 41 7.68 -11.71 -7.34
C VAL A 41 9.14 -12.14 -7.18
N ARG A 42 9.55 -12.60 -5.99
CA ARG A 42 10.92 -13.13 -5.79
C ARG A 42 11.21 -14.33 -6.69
N GLU A 43 10.29 -15.27 -6.76
CA GLU A 43 10.44 -16.45 -7.60
C GLU A 43 10.37 -16.09 -9.09
N GLY A 44 9.47 -15.18 -9.47
CA GLY A 44 9.39 -14.63 -10.83
C GLY A 44 10.69 -13.96 -11.26
N LEU A 45 11.25 -13.09 -10.41
CA LEU A 45 12.51 -12.41 -10.68
C LEU A 45 13.66 -13.39 -10.87
N ARG A 46 13.76 -14.40 -10.00
CA ARG A 46 14.79 -15.46 -10.11
C ARG A 46 14.72 -16.16 -11.47
N LYS A 47 13.51 -16.54 -11.92
CA LYS A 47 13.29 -17.17 -13.23
C LYS A 47 13.62 -16.25 -14.39
N VAL A 48 13.20 -14.98 -14.33
CA VAL A 48 13.49 -13.97 -15.35
C VAL A 48 15.01 -13.78 -15.49
N ILE A 49 15.73 -13.54 -14.40
CA ILE A 49 17.19 -13.36 -14.43
C ILE A 49 17.91 -14.61 -14.94
N ALA A 50 17.43 -15.80 -14.57
CA ALA A 50 17.99 -17.07 -15.04
C ALA A 50 17.83 -17.25 -16.56
N ALA A 51 16.67 -16.91 -17.11
CA ALA A 51 16.35 -17.05 -18.52
C ALA A 51 16.87 -15.89 -19.39
N HIS A 52 17.13 -14.71 -18.81
CA HIS A 52 17.43 -13.51 -19.60
C HIS A 52 18.82 -13.60 -20.28
N PRO A 53 18.90 -13.50 -21.62
CA PRO A 53 20.16 -13.63 -22.36
C PRO A 53 21.11 -12.45 -22.12
N SER A 54 20.56 -11.25 -21.93
CA SER A 54 21.34 -10.02 -21.69
C SER A 54 22.02 -9.93 -20.33
N VAL A 55 21.73 -10.85 -19.39
CA VAL A 55 22.36 -10.86 -18.07
C VAL A 55 23.51 -11.87 -18.07
N PRO A 56 24.79 -11.44 -18.04
CA PRO A 56 25.92 -12.36 -18.03
C PRO A 56 25.85 -13.30 -16.83
N ARG A 57 26.21 -14.58 -17.02
CA ARG A 57 26.16 -15.63 -15.97
C ARG A 57 26.81 -15.20 -14.66
N LYS A 58 27.97 -14.50 -14.74
CA LYS A 58 28.70 -13.98 -13.57
C LYS A 58 27.92 -12.97 -12.72
N TYR A 59 26.96 -12.25 -13.32
CA TYR A 59 26.21 -11.19 -12.65
C TYR A 59 24.78 -11.61 -12.23
N LYS A 60 24.31 -12.80 -12.63
CA LYS A 60 22.96 -13.29 -12.28
C LYS A 60 22.73 -13.35 -10.77
N GLY A 61 23.73 -13.80 -10.01
CA GLY A 61 23.65 -13.82 -8.54
C GLY A 61 23.49 -12.42 -7.95
N ARG A 62 24.35 -11.47 -8.35
CA ARG A 62 24.29 -10.08 -7.87
C ARG A 62 22.98 -9.38 -8.25
N ALA A 63 22.51 -9.57 -9.49
CA ALA A 63 21.22 -9.03 -9.94
C ALA A 63 20.06 -9.58 -9.11
N THR A 64 20.08 -10.88 -8.79
CA THR A 64 19.06 -11.51 -7.94
C THR A 64 19.08 -10.94 -6.52
N THR A 65 20.26 -10.74 -5.93
CA THR A 65 20.38 -10.13 -4.59
C THR A 65 19.83 -8.71 -4.57
N ILE A 66 20.21 -7.87 -5.53
CA ILE A 66 19.73 -6.48 -5.60
C ILE A 66 18.21 -6.45 -5.76
N GLY A 67 17.65 -7.24 -6.68
CA GLY A 67 16.20 -7.27 -6.86
C GLY A 67 15.47 -7.81 -5.62
N ASN A 68 16.04 -8.80 -4.91
CA ASN A 68 15.49 -9.25 -3.64
C ASN A 68 15.46 -8.16 -2.56
N ILE A 69 16.48 -7.29 -2.50
CA ILE A 69 16.50 -6.13 -1.59
C ILE A 69 15.37 -5.17 -1.95
N VAL A 70 15.23 -4.81 -3.24
CA VAL A 70 14.18 -3.89 -3.71
C VAL A 70 12.78 -4.45 -3.43
N ILE A 71 12.54 -5.73 -3.75
CA ILE A 71 11.25 -6.40 -3.48
C ILE A 71 10.94 -6.41 -1.98
N THR A 72 11.95 -6.65 -1.13
CA THR A 72 11.77 -6.65 0.32
C THR A 72 11.41 -5.26 0.83
N LEU A 73 12.10 -4.22 0.37
CA LEU A 73 11.80 -2.83 0.73
C LEU A 73 10.39 -2.42 0.29
N LEU A 74 10.00 -2.76 -0.94
CA LEU A 74 8.63 -2.55 -1.41
C LEU A 74 7.62 -3.28 -0.53
N GLY A 75 7.89 -4.56 -0.22
CA GLY A 75 7.08 -5.34 0.70
C GLY A 75 6.88 -4.67 2.06
N LEU A 76 7.94 -4.15 2.67
CA LEU A 76 7.86 -3.44 3.95
C LEU A 76 6.99 -2.18 3.88
N ILE A 77 7.02 -1.44 2.77
CA ILE A 77 6.16 -0.27 2.56
C ILE A 77 4.69 -0.69 2.47
N TYR A 78 4.39 -1.78 1.74
CA TYR A 78 3.02 -2.31 1.67
C TYR A 78 2.54 -2.85 3.02
N LEU A 79 3.41 -3.47 3.82
CA LEU A 79 3.07 -3.97 5.15
C LEU A 79 2.92 -2.83 6.18
N SER A 80 3.67 -1.73 6.04
CA SER A 80 3.70 -0.68 7.05
C SER A 80 2.37 0.04 7.22
N TYR A 81 1.62 0.26 6.13
CA TYR A 81 0.36 0.98 6.17
C TYR A 81 -0.74 0.27 7.00
N PRO A 82 -1.13 -0.99 6.73
CA PRO A 82 -2.15 -1.67 7.53
C PRO A 82 -1.73 -1.88 8.99
N ILE A 83 -0.42 -2.09 9.24
CA ILE A 83 0.12 -2.17 10.60
C ILE A 83 -0.05 -0.84 11.32
N PHE A 84 0.31 0.27 10.67
CA PHE A 84 0.14 1.61 11.22
C PHE A 84 -1.33 1.91 11.54
N CYS A 85 -2.24 1.70 10.60
CA CYS A 85 -3.67 1.95 10.80
C CYS A 85 -4.25 1.14 11.96
N TYR A 86 -3.83 -0.12 12.11
CA TYR A 86 -4.34 -0.98 13.19
C TYR A 86 -3.86 -0.55 14.58
N PHE A 87 -2.60 -0.13 14.70
CA PHE A 87 -2.01 0.26 16.00
C PHE A 87 -2.19 1.74 16.35
N ALA A 88 -2.50 2.59 15.38
CA ALA A 88 -2.79 4.00 15.56
C ALA A 88 -4.19 4.36 14.99
N PRO A 89 -5.28 3.77 15.52
CA PRO A 89 -6.62 4.03 15.03
C PRO A 89 -7.06 5.47 15.33
N VAL A 90 -7.98 5.99 14.52
CA VAL A 90 -8.53 7.33 14.72
C VAL A 90 -9.44 7.31 15.95
N LYS A 91 -9.17 8.18 16.92
CA LYS A 91 -9.89 8.21 18.20
C LYS A 91 -11.38 8.58 18.05
N SER A 92 -11.70 9.41 17.06
CA SER A 92 -13.07 9.83 16.78
C SER A 92 -13.21 10.22 15.31
N TRP A 93 -13.99 9.44 14.58
CA TRP A 93 -14.32 9.72 13.19
C TRP A 93 -15.21 10.97 13.03
N ALA A 94 -16.06 11.28 14.02
CA ALA A 94 -16.88 12.50 14.00
C ALA A 94 -16.00 13.76 14.03
N LYS A 95 -14.96 13.77 14.86
CA LYS A 95 -14.01 14.88 14.93
C LYS A 95 -13.17 15.01 13.65
N TYR A 96 -12.78 13.89 13.06
CA TYR A 96 -12.11 13.87 11.75
C TYR A 96 -12.98 14.51 10.66
N ASP A 97 -14.28 14.20 10.64
CA ASP A 97 -15.23 14.76 9.68
C ASP A 97 -15.46 16.27 9.87
N GLU A 98 -15.42 16.75 11.13
CA GLU A 98 -15.54 18.18 11.46
C GLU A 98 -14.28 18.99 11.04
N GLU A 99 -13.09 18.38 11.13
CA GLU A 99 -11.83 19.02 10.75
C GLU A 99 -11.59 19.03 9.23
N MET A 100 -12.24 18.12 8.50
CA MET A 100 -12.22 18.12 7.04
C MET A 100 -13.06 19.29 6.50
N ILE A 101 -12.45 20.14 5.66
CA ILE A 101 -13.14 21.27 5.00
C ILE A 101 -14.37 20.74 4.27
N GLN A 102 -15.55 20.99 4.84
CA GLN A 102 -16.81 20.68 4.21
C GLN A 102 -17.01 21.67 3.06
N PRO A 103 -17.11 21.22 1.80
CA PRO A 103 -17.29 22.15 0.70
C PRO A 103 -18.67 22.82 0.86
N GLY A 104 -18.67 24.14 1.13
CA GLY A 104 -19.88 24.94 1.31
C GLY A 104 -20.11 25.54 2.71
N THR A 105 -19.24 25.31 3.69
CA THR A 105 -19.25 26.07 4.96
C THR A 105 -18.34 27.30 4.86
N PRO A 106 -18.78 28.50 5.29
CA PRO A 106 -17.97 29.71 5.29
C PRO A 106 -16.74 29.60 6.22
#